data_AF-A0A2S8FXB2-F1
#
_entry.id   AF-A0A2S8FXB2-F1
#
_cell.length_a   1.000
_cell.length_b   1.000
_cell.length_c   1.000
_cell.angle_alpha   90.00
_cell.angle_beta   90.00
_cell.angle_gamma   90.00
#
_symmetry.space_group_name_H-M   'P 1'
#
loop_
_entity.id
_entity.type
_entity.pdbx_description
1 polymer ?
#
loop_
_entity_poly.entity_id
_entity_poly.type
_entity_poly.pdbx_seq_one_letter_code
_entity_poly.pdbx_strand_id
1 'polypeptide(L)'
;MSRVRTVLGKVPDLRFHVTEDRLSDGTYRTASIEGTIRLVPGRAAHSGIYRSSFDHHGHLIADQFGGPGDAASGNIVAMHGHANNGAGGQYKQMEETVKQWMKDREAFMKVVVGYQETTDIRPHWFQVLVRYANGMHSNWKIFNFYPGIPNPALVKR
;
A
#
# COMPACT_ATOMS: atom_id res chain seq x y z
N MET A 1 -16.88 -14.22 1.71
CA MET A 1 -16.73 -13.88 3.15
C MET A 1 -15.38 -13.23 3.33
N SER A 2 -15.32 -12.09 3.99
CA SER A 2 -14.06 -11.42 4.32
C SER A 2 -13.46 -12.00 5.60
N ARG A 3 -12.14 -11.92 5.74
CA ARG A 3 -11.43 -12.29 6.98
C ARG A 3 -10.55 -11.14 7.45
N VAL A 4 -10.31 -11.08 8.75
CA VAL A 4 -9.38 -10.13 9.36
C VAL A 4 -8.23 -10.90 9.98
N ARG A 5 -7.01 -10.48 9.71
CA ARG A 5 -5.78 -11.03 10.31
C ARG A 5 -5.02 -9.92 11.02
N THR A 6 -4.34 -10.26 12.10
CA THR A 6 -3.29 -9.41 12.66
C THR A 6 -1.95 -9.93 12.17
N VAL A 7 -1.16 -9.05 11.57
CA VAL A 7 0.18 -9.36 11.07
C VAL A 7 1.20 -8.49 11.77
N LEU A 8 2.39 -9.05 12.00
CA LEU A 8 3.48 -8.31 12.61
C LEU A 8 4.14 -7.41 11.57
N GLY A 9 4.44 -6.18 11.98
CA GLY A 9 5.25 -5.25 11.24
C GLY A 9 6.70 -5.71 11.12
N LYS A 10 7.49 -4.86 10.48
CA LYS A 10 8.94 -5.02 10.41
C LYS A 10 9.59 -5.09 11.80
N VAL A 11 9.06 -4.31 12.73
CA VAL A 11 9.42 -4.34 14.16
C VAL A 11 8.28 -5.02 14.93
N PRO A 12 8.56 -5.96 15.84
CA PRO A 12 7.53 -6.85 16.42
C PRO A 12 6.44 -6.16 17.24
N ASP A 13 6.69 -4.94 17.70
CA ASP A 13 5.75 -4.13 18.47
C ASP A 13 4.72 -3.41 17.59
N LEU A 14 5.01 -3.21 16.30
CA LEU A 14 4.01 -2.74 15.36
C LEU A 14 3.14 -3.90 14.87
N ARG A 15 1.84 -3.74 14.99
CA ARG A 15 0.84 -4.72 14.56
C ARG A 15 -0.12 -4.06 13.59
N PHE A 16 -0.41 -4.78 12.52
CA PHE A 16 -1.31 -4.31 11.48
C PHE A 16 -2.50 -5.23 11.36
N HIS A 17 -3.67 -4.65 11.20
CA HIS A 17 -4.91 -5.35 10.90
C HIS A 17 -5.11 -5.34 9.39
N VAL A 18 -5.19 -6.54 8.81
CA VAL A 18 -5.37 -6.74 7.37
C VAL A 18 -6.73 -7.37 7.17
N THR A 19 -7.58 -6.70 6.39
CA THR A 19 -8.85 -7.25 5.93
C THR A 19 -8.67 -7.78 4.52
N GLU A 20 -9.13 -9.01 4.28
CA GLU A 20 -9.02 -9.68 2.99
C GLU A 20 -10.37 -10.19 2.54
N ASP A 21 -10.65 -10.06 1.24
CA ASP A 21 -11.84 -10.61 0.62
C ASP A 21 -11.52 -11.95 -0.04
N ARG A 22 -12.38 -12.94 0.20
CA ARG A 22 -12.31 -14.24 -0.47
C ARG A 22 -12.81 -14.12 -1.90
N LEU A 23 -12.02 -14.60 -2.85
CA LEU A 23 -12.34 -14.72 -4.27
C LEU A 23 -13.10 -16.03 -4.58
N SER A 24 -13.70 -16.10 -5.75
CA SER A 24 -14.50 -17.25 -6.21
C SER A 24 -13.69 -18.54 -6.35
N ASP A 25 -12.41 -18.42 -6.66
CA ASP A 25 -11.43 -19.53 -6.72
C ASP A 25 -10.95 -20.01 -5.34
N GLY A 26 -11.44 -19.38 -4.26
CA GLY A 26 -11.07 -19.70 -2.89
C GLY A 26 -9.83 -18.97 -2.37
N THR A 27 -9.14 -18.21 -3.20
CA THR A 27 -8.01 -17.35 -2.80
C THR A 27 -8.49 -16.09 -2.07
N TYR A 28 -7.56 -15.27 -1.60
CA TYR A 28 -7.85 -14.03 -0.88
C TYR A 28 -7.07 -12.87 -1.49
N ARG A 29 -7.70 -11.69 -1.52
CA ARG A 29 -7.06 -10.42 -1.89
C ARG A 29 -7.20 -9.40 -0.77
N THR A 30 -6.22 -8.51 -0.61
CA THR A 30 -6.26 -7.48 0.43
C THR A 30 -7.31 -6.42 0.12
N ALA A 31 -8.27 -6.21 1.02
CA ALA A 31 -9.25 -5.13 0.96
C ALA A 31 -8.77 -3.89 1.74
N SER A 32 -8.07 -4.08 2.86
CA SER A 32 -7.44 -2.98 3.58
C SER A 32 -6.31 -3.45 4.50
N ILE A 33 -5.41 -2.53 4.83
CA ILE A 33 -4.45 -2.68 5.94
C ILE A 33 -4.44 -1.42 6.79
N GLU A 34 -4.36 -1.57 8.11
CA GLU A 34 -4.25 -0.45 9.02
C GLU A 34 -3.44 -0.75 10.28
N GLY A 35 -2.86 0.29 10.87
CA GLY A 35 -2.10 0.17 12.11
C GLY A 35 -1.30 1.42 12.44
N THR A 36 -0.61 1.37 13.58
CA THR A 36 0.39 2.36 13.95
C THR A 36 1.61 2.24 13.03
N ILE A 37 2.15 3.38 12.62
CA ILE A 37 3.37 3.51 11.84
C ILE A 37 4.35 4.43 12.56
N ARG A 38 5.65 4.20 12.31
CA ARG A 38 6.74 5.09 12.72
C ARG A 38 7.92 4.91 11.78
N LEU A 39 8.84 5.88 11.75
CA LEU A 39 10.06 5.71 10.97
C LEU A 39 10.90 4.59 11.57
N VAL A 40 11.30 3.65 10.71
CA VAL A 40 12.20 2.54 11.06
C VAL A 40 13.38 2.51 10.08
N PRO A 41 14.57 2.09 10.51
CA PRO A 41 15.73 1.96 9.61
C PRO A 41 15.36 1.10 8.41
N GLY A 42 15.55 1.59 7.17
CA GLY A 42 15.20 0.86 5.95
C GLY A 42 15.90 -0.49 5.84
N ARG A 43 15.24 -1.51 5.30
CA ARG A 43 15.92 -2.72 4.83
C ARG A 43 16.52 -2.42 3.45
N ALA A 44 17.57 -3.14 3.06
CA ALA A 44 17.95 -3.19 1.66
C ALA A 44 16.74 -3.63 0.83
N ALA A 45 16.58 -3.11 -0.39
CA ALA A 45 15.42 -3.41 -1.23
C ALA A 45 15.36 -4.92 -1.55
N HIS A 46 14.53 -5.67 -0.82
CA HIS A 46 14.32 -7.10 -1.05
C HIS A 46 13.04 -7.28 -1.86
N SER A 47 13.13 -7.30 -3.19
CA SER A 47 11.94 -7.51 -4.01
C SER A 47 12.33 -8.01 -5.41
N GLY A 48 12.54 -9.33 -5.53
CA GLY A 48 12.98 -9.98 -6.77
C GLY A 48 11.92 -10.81 -7.52
N ILE A 49 10.83 -11.26 -6.86
CA ILE A 49 10.07 -12.44 -7.35
C ILE A 49 8.65 -12.16 -7.93
N TYR A 50 8.04 -10.98 -7.76
CA TYR A 50 6.80 -10.54 -8.47
C TYR A 50 6.94 -9.19 -9.19
N ARG A 51 8.15 -8.84 -9.60
CA ARG A 51 8.41 -7.68 -10.45
C ARG A 51 8.18 -8.07 -11.90
N SER A 52 7.18 -7.48 -12.54
CA SER A 52 7.06 -7.51 -14.00
C SER A 52 7.66 -6.24 -14.60
N SER A 53 7.65 -6.11 -15.93
CA SER A 53 8.02 -4.86 -16.61
C SER A 53 7.08 -3.70 -16.27
N PHE A 54 5.89 -3.97 -15.72
CA PHE A 54 4.86 -2.97 -15.44
C PHE A 54 4.52 -2.83 -13.96
N ASP A 55 4.41 -3.95 -13.25
CA ASP A 55 4.04 -3.99 -11.84
C ASP A 55 5.25 -4.30 -10.97
N HIS A 56 5.36 -3.53 -9.88
CA HIS A 56 6.33 -3.69 -8.82
C HIS A 56 5.62 -4.30 -7.58
N HIS A 57 6.41 -4.76 -6.59
CA HIS A 57 5.89 -5.04 -5.26
C HIS A 57 5.54 -3.73 -4.54
N GLY A 58 4.30 -3.29 -4.69
CA GLY A 58 3.80 -2.15 -3.94
C GLY A 58 3.60 -2.54 -2.50
N HIS A 59 4.34 -1.91 -1.59
CA HIS A 59 3.97 -1.94 -0.18
C HIS A 59 2.79 -1.00 0.01
N LEU A 60 1.69 -1.49 0.59
CA LEU A 60 0.58 -0.61 0.98
C LEU A 60 1.03 0.33 2.11
N ILE A 61 1.67 -0.23 3.14
CA ILE A 61 2.41 0.50 4.16
C ILE A 61 3.90 0.23 3.93
N ALA A 62 4.66 1.27 3.60
CA ALA A 62 6.06 1.14 3.24
C ALA A 62 6.93 0.52 4.36
N ASP A 63 8.00 -0.16 3.97
CA ASP A 63 8.99 -0.73 4.91
C ASP A 63 9.60 0.34 5.82
N GLN A 64 9.78 1.58 5.33
CA GLN A 64 10.27 2.72 6.13
C GLN A 64 9.29 3.16 7.23
N PHE A 65 8.03 2.75 7.16
CA PHE A 65 6.98 3.01 8.15
C PHE A 65 6.71 1.81 9.07
N GLY A 66 7.54 0.76 8.97
CA GLY A 66 7.38 -0.45 9.75
C GLY A 66 6.40 -1.45 9.17
N GLY A 67 5.93 -1.23 7.93
CA GLY A 67 5.02 -2.14 7.24
C GLY A 67 5.61 -3.56 7.11
N PRO A 68 4.77 -4.62 7.15
CA PRO A 68 5.21 -5.98 6.95
C PRO A 68 5.83 -6.18 5.55
N GLY A 69 6.99 -6.82 5.45
CA GLY A 69 7.68 -7.06 4.17
C GLY A 69 7.43 -8.42 3.52
N ASP A 70 6.69 -9.31 4.19
CA ASP A 70 6.41 -10.66 3.69
C ASP A 70 5.21 -10.66 2.72
N ALA A 71 5.28 -11.47 1.65
CA ALA A 71 4.21 -11.52 0.65
C ALA A 71 2.88 -12.06 1.22
N ALA A 72 2.91 -12.98 2.20
CA ALA A 72 1.72 -13.53 2.83
C ALA A 72 1.12 -12.58 3.90
N SER A 73 1.76 -11.44 4.17
CA SER A 73 1.25 -10.44 5.11
C SER A 73 -0.01 -9.72 4.61
N GLY A 74 -0.27 -9.73 3.30
CA GLY A 74 -1.31 -8.90 2.67
C GLY A 74 -0.94 -7.42 2.56
N ASN A 75 0.27 -7.01 2.94
CA ASN A 75 0.78 -5.65 2.74
C ASN A 75 1.39 -5.44 1.34
N ILE A 76 1.61 -6.50 0.58
CA ILE A 76 2.22 -6.46 -0.75
C ILE A 76 1.13 -6.67 -1.81
N VAL A 77 1.07 -5.75 -2.78
CA VAL A 77 0.14 -5.82 -3.91
C VAL A 77 0.86 -5.56 -5.22
N ALA A 78 0.27 -6.01 -6.33
CA ALA A 78 0.67 -5.60 -7.66
C ALA A 78 0.41 -4.09 -7.82
N MET A 79 1.47 -3.30 -7.87
CA MET A 79 1.38 -1.84 -7.99
C MET A 79 2.18 -1.36 -9.19
N HIS A 80 1.53 -0.57 -10.06
CA HIS A 80 2.16 -0.08 -11.28
C HIS A 80 3.44 0.70 -10.98
N GLY A 81 4.48 0.52 -11.79
CA GLY A 81 5.77 1.18 -11.60
C GLY A 81 5.69 2.71 -11.59
N HIS A 82 4.76 3.30 -12.36
CA HIS A 82 4.47 4.75 -12.31
C HIS A 82 3.78 5.21 -11.03
N ALA A 83 3.00 4.36 -10.36
CA ALA A 83 2.46 4.68 -9.04
C ALA A 83 3.53 4.49 -7.96
N ASN A 84 4.33 3.42 -8.07
CA ASN A 84 5.27 2.96 -7.05
C ASN A 84 6.63 3.68 -7.06
N ASN A 85 7.39 3.72 -8.17
CA ASN A 85 8.81 4.13 -8.10
C ASN A 85 9.48 4.76 -9.34
N GLY A 86 8.92 4.68 -10.55
CA GLY A 86 9.69 4.97 -11.78
C GLY A 86 10.04 6.45 -12.04
N ALA A 87 9.27 7.42 -11.51
CA ALA A 87 9.43 8.83 -11.87
C ALA A 87 8.83 9.82 -10.85
N GLY A 88 8.85 9.49 -9.55
CA GLY A 88 8.13 10.28 -8.55
C GLY A 88 6.62 10.02 -8.59
N GLY A 89 6.22 8.74 -8.60
CA GLY A 89 4.82 8.34 -8.60
C GLY A 89 4.04 8.90 -7.42
N GLN A 90 2.72 9.02 -7.57
CA GLN A 90 1.84 9.60 -6.55
C GLN A 90 1.96 8.88 -5.19
N TYR A 91 2.20 7.56 -5.20
CA TYR A 91 2.40 6.79 -3.97
C TYR A 91 3.69 7.20 -3.27
N LYS A 92 4.79 7.28 -4.02
CA LYS A 92 6.08 7.73 -3.48
C LYS A 92 6.01 9.17 -2.94
N GLN A 93 5.35 10.09 -3.65
CA GLN A 93 5.17 11.47 -3.18
C GLN A 93 4.34 11.54 -1.89
N MET A 94 3.30 10.72 -1.78
CA MET A 94 2.51 10.58 -0.57
C MET A 94 3.39 10.07 0.58
N GLU A 95 4.20 9.04 0.37
CA GLU A 95 5.11 8.51 1.39
C GLU A 95 6.10 9.60 1.88
N GLU A 96 6.70 10.37 0.98
CA GLU A 96 7.62 11.45 1.40
C GLU A 96 6.90 12.53 2.20
N THR A 97 5.65 12.85 1.85
CA THR A 97 4.82 13.81 2.61
C THR A 97 4.50 13.27 4.01
N VAL A 98 4.10 12.00 4.11
CA VAL A 98 3.85 11.34 5.40
C VAL A 98 5.11 11.36 6.27
N LYS A 99 6.27 11.01 5.70
CA LYS A 99 7.56 11.05 6.40
C LYS A 99 7.88 12.45 6.92
N GLN A 100 7.73 13.48 6.09
CA GLN A 100 8.00 14.87 6.48
C GLN A 100 7.11 15.33 7.64
N TRP A 101 5.83 14.95 7.63
CA TRP A 101 4.86 15.35 8.64
C TRP A 101 4.94 14.53 9.93
N MET A 102 5.29 13.26 9.82
CA MET A 102 5.48 12.37 10.97
C MET A 102 6.75 12.71 11.75
N LYS A 103 7.83 13.14 11.06
CA LYS A 103 9.15 13.33 11.66
C LYS A 103 9.55 12.06 12.41
N ASP A 104 9.83 12.15 13.72
CA ASP A 104 10.22 11.02 14.58
C ASP A 104 9.07 10.52 15.48
N ARG A 105 7.83 10.92 15.21
CA ARG A 105 6.64 10.52 15.99
C ARG A 105 5.95 9.31 15.38
N GLU A 106 5.01 8.75 16.12
CA GLU A 106 4.09 7.73 15.58
C GLU A 106 2.90 8.40 14.90
N ALA A 107 2.30 7.70 13.93
CA ALA A 107 1.04 8.05 13.30
C ALA A 107 0.20 6.78 13.10
N PHE A 108 -1.10 6.94 12.84
CA PHE A 108 -1.95 5.84 12.41
C PHE A 108 -2.15 5.94 10.89
N MET A 109 -1.97 4.83 10.18
CA MET A 109 -2.21 4.75 8.74
C MET A 109 -3.23 3.65 8.44
N LYS A 110 -4.16 3.95 7.53
CA LYS A 110 -5.09 3.01 6.93
C LYS A 110 -5.01 3.12 5.42
N VAL A 111 -4.87 1.99 4.74
CA VAL A 111 -4.92 1.89 3.29
C VAL A 111 -6.10 1.00 2.91
N VAL A 112 -7.06 1.56 2.19
CA VAL A 112 -8.16 0.83 1.57
C VAL A 112 -7.80 0.57 0.11
N VAL A 113 -8.01 -0.67 -0.33
CA VAL A 113 -7.67 -1.15 -1.65
C VAL A 113 -8.96 -1.31 -2.46
N GLY A 114 -9.01 -0.64 -3.61
CA GLY A 114 -10.16 -0.70 -4.50
C GLY A 114 -9.88 -1.56 -5.72
N TYR A 115 -10.88 -2.34 -6.10
CA TYR A 115 -10.88 -3.21 -7.28
C TYR A 115 -11.98 -2.76 -8.24
N GLN A 116 -11.79 -3.00 -9.55
CA GLN A 116 -12.79 -2.65 -10.54
C GLN A 116 -13.85 -3.76 -10.61
N GLU A 117 -13.41 -5.01 -10.72
CA GLU A 117 -14.27 -6.19 -10.74
C GLU A 117 -14.14 -7.02 -9.45
N THR A 118 -15.17 -7.82 -9.20
CA THR A 118 -15.21 -8.71 -8.02
C THR A 118 -14.16 -9.81 -8.05
N THR A 119 -13.65 -10.15 -9.24
CA THR A 119 -12.63 -11.19 -9.47
C THR A 119 -11.21 -10.64 -9.57
N ASP A 120 -11.02 -9.33 -9.62
CA ASP A 120 -9.70 -8.73 -9.82
C ASP A 120 -8.74 -9.05 -8.67
N ILE A 121 -7.56 -9.57 -8.99
CA ILE A 121 -6.47 -9.72 -8.01
C ILE A 121 -5.66 -8.42 -7.91
N ARG A 122 -5.60 -7.67 -9.02
CA ARG A 122 -4.83 -6.43 -9.12
C ARG A 122 -5.68 -5.23 -8.68
N PRO A 123 -5.22 -4.44 -7.69
CA PRO A 123 -5.92 -3.22 -7.30
C PRO A 123 -6.03 -2.21 -8.45
N HIS A 124 -7.12 -1.46 -8.48
CA HIS A 124 -7.35 -0.35 -9.39
C HIS A 124 -7.01 1.01 -8.73
N TRP A 125 -7.24 1.14 -7.42
CA TRP A 125 -6.91 2.35 -6.68
C TRP A 125 -6.61 2.05 -5.22
N PHE A 126 -5.98 3.01 -4.55
CA PHE A 126 -5.71 3.00 -3.12
C PHE A 126 -6.26 4.27 -2.50
N GLN A 127 -6.90 4.16 -1.34
CA GLN A 127 -7.24 5.30 -0.50
C GLN A 127 -6.41 5.22 0.77
N VAL A 128 -5.53 6.19 0.97
CA VAL A 128 -4.60 6.25 2.10
C VAL A 128 -5.04 7.33 3.05
N LEU A 129 -5.33 6.94 4.28
CA LEU A 129 -5.76 7.80 5.37
C LEU A 129 -4.68 7.79 6.45
N VAL A 130 -4.19 8.95 6.85
CA VAL A 130 -3.19 9.08 7.91
C VAL A 130 -3.70 10.04 8.98
N ARG A 131 -3.56 9.64 10.25
CA ARG A 131 -3.80 10.48 11.44
C ARG A 131 -2.49 10.66 12.18
N TYR A 132 -2.02 11.88 12.28
CA TYR A 132 -0.76 12.22 12.93
C TYR A 132 -0.96 12.49 14.41
N ALA A 133 0.08 12.31 15.22
CA ALA A 133 0.04 12.57 16.67
C ALA A 133 -0.34 14.01 17.06
N ASN A 134 -0.19 14.98 16.15
CA ASN A 134 -0.59 16.38 16.38
C ASN A 134 -2.08 16.65 16.04
N GLY A 135 -2.88 15.62 15.74
CA GLY A 135 -4.29 15.76 15.39
C GLY A 135 -4.56 16.07 13.91
N MET A 136 -3.52 16.36 13.12
CA MET A 136 -3.65 16.52 11.67
C MET A 136 -4.08 15.19 11.03
N HIS A 137 -4.84 15.27 9.93
CA HIS A 137 -5.19 14.12 9.13
C HIS A 137 -4.98 14.41 7.64
N SER A 138 -4.80 13.35 6.87
CA SER A 138 -4.59 13.46 5.43
C SER A 138 -5.21 12.27 4.72
N ASN A 139 -5.67 12.51 3.50
CA ASN A 139 -6.37 11.53 2.69
C ASN A 139 -5.90 11.66 1.24
N TRP A 140 -5.41 10.55 0.68
CA TRP A 140 -5.01 10.47 -0.72
C TRP A 140 -5.81 9.39 -1.41
N LYS A 141 -6.26 9.66 -2.64
CA LYS A 141 -6.77 8.64 -3.55
C LYS A 141 -5.80 8.50 -4.71
N ILE A 142 -5.16 7.34 -4.84
CA ILE A 142 -4.08 7.07 -5.78
C ILE A 142 -4.54 5.98 -6.74
N PHE A 143 -4.44 6.23 -8.04
CA PHE A 143 -4.82 5.24 -9.05
C PHE A 143 -3.66 4.29 -9.34
N ASN A 144 -3.96 3.00 -9.35
CA ASN A 144 -3.01 1.94 -9.68
C ASN A 144 -3.13 1.58 -11.16
N PHE A 145 -2.61 2.46 -12.02
CA PHE A 145 -2.72 2.40 -13.49
C PHE A 145 -2.68 0.97 -14.04
N TYR A 146 -3.76 0.52 -14.69
CA TYR A 146 -3.85 -0.82 -15.27
C TYR A 146 -3.28 -0.79 -16.70
N PRO A 147 -2.39 -1.71 -17.13
CA PRO A 147 -1.80 -1.66 -18.46
C PRO A 147 -2.84 -1.78 -19.61
N GLY A 148 -4.00 -2.37 -19.33
CA GLY A 148 -5.14 -2.41 -20.27
C GLY A 148 -6.07 -1.19 -20.22
N ILE A 149 -5.84 -0.22 -19.33
CA ILE A 149 -6.64 1.01 -19.22
C ILE A 149 -5.70 2.20 -19.48
N PRO A 150 -6.00 3.06 -20.48
CA PRO A 150 -5.17 4.22 -20.78
C PRO A 150 -4.91 5.05 -19.52
N ASN A 151 -3.66 5.43 -19.29
CA ASN A 151 -3.31 6.28 -18.15
C ASN A 151 -4.08 7.61 -18.25
N PRO A 152 -5.00 7.94 -17.31
CA PRO A 152 -5.79 9.16 -17.39
C PRO A 152 -4.97 10.45 -17.36
N ALA A 153 -3.74 10.41 -16.82
CA ALA A 153 -2.80 11.54 -16.85
C ALA A 153 -2.06 11.69 -18.20
N LEU A 154 -2.11 10.66 -19.06
CA LEU A 154 -1.56 10.68 -20.42
C LEU A 154 -2.65 10.86 -21.50
N VAL A 155 -3.93 10.63 -21.15
CA VAL A 155 -5.06 11.04 -21.99
C VAL A 155 -5.19 12.56 -21.87
N LYS A 156 -4.38 13.29 -22.65
CA LYS A 156 -4.44 14.75 -22.72
C LYS A 156 -5.82 15.22 -23.17
N ARG A 157 -6.25 16.35 -22.58
CA ARG A 157 -7.29 17.26 -23.10
C ARG A 157 -6.96 17.73 -24.52
#